data_AF-A0A1X1CQP4-F1
#
_entry.id   AF-A0A1X1CQP4-F1
#
_cell.length_a   1.000
_cell.length_b   1.000
_cell.length_c   1.000
_cell.angle_alpha   90.00
_cell.angle_beta   90.00
_cell.angle_gamma   90.00
#
_symmetry.space_group_name_H-M   'P 1'
#
loop_
_entity.id
_entity.type
_entity.pdbx_description
1 polymer ?
#
loop_
_entity_poly.entity_id
_entity_poly.type
_entity_poly.pdbx_seq_one_letter_code
_entity_poly.pdbx_strand_id
1 'polypeptide(L)'
;MKPTSSLQDTFCRRLKQARLGKGFSQKGLGIAAGIEEFSASARINRYEVGKHQPDLLTLQLLAKALEIPAAYLLAEDDQLAEMILRFPDEENSNAR
;
A
#
# COMPACT_ATOMS: atom_id res chain seq x y z
N MET A 1 4.43 -23.45 7.07
CA MET A 1 3.70 -22.58 8.02
C MET A 1 2.38 -22.21 7.37
N LYS A 2 1.24 -22.30 8.06
CA LYS A 2 -0.04 -21.83 7.50
C LYS A 2 -0.14 -20.32 7.72
N PRO A 3 -0.63 -19.54 6.74
CA PRO A 3 -0.84 -18.11 6.95
C PRO A 3 -1.84 -17.87 8.09
N THR A 4 -1.56 -16.89 8.94
CA THR A 4 -2.41 -16.51 10.08
C THR A 4 -3.58 -15.61 9.68
N SER A 5 -3.49 -14.99 8.50
CA SER A 5 -4.52 -14.13 7.88
C SER A 5 -4.48 -14.26 6.36
N SER A 6 -5.54 -13.82 5.67
CA SER A 6 -5.52 -13.82 4.20
C SER A 6 -4.62 -12.70 3.65
N LEU A 7 -4.15 -12.83 2.40
CA LEU A 7 -3.43 -11.74 1.72
C LEU A 7 -4.29 -10.47 1.62
N GLN A 8 -5.61 -10.63 1.50
CA GLN A 8 -6.54 -9.51 1.49
C GLN A 8 -6.55 -8.78 2.84
N ASP A 9 -6.63 -9.50 3.96
CA ASP A 9 -6.61 -8.90 5.30
C ASP A 9 -5.28 -8.17 5.55
N THR A 10 -4.17 -8.77 5.13
CA THR A 10 -2.84 -8.17 5.19
C THR A 10 -2.80 -6.86 4.38
N PHE A 11 -3.29 -6.89 3.14
CA PHE A 11 -3.36 -5.71 2.29
C PHE A 11 -4.21 -4.58 2.90
N CYS A 12 -5.40 -4.90 3.40
CA CYS A 12 -6.29 -3.92 4.04
C CYS A 12 -5.58 -3.19 5.19
N ARG A 13 -4.92 -3.96 6.07
CA ARG A 13 -4.18 -3.44 7.22
C ARG A 13 -2.98 -2.59 6.80
N ARG A 14 -2.14 -3.09 5.88
CA ARG A 14 -0.92 -2.42 5.44
C ARG A 14 -1.21 -1.15 4.65
N LEU A 15 -2.24 -1.15 3.80
CA LEU A 15 -2.69 0.04 3.09
C LEU A 15 -3.05 1.16 4.08
N LYS A 16 -3.85 0.83 5.11
CA LYS A 16 -4.26 1.81 6.12
C LYS A 16 -3.08 2.32 6.94
N GLN A 17 -2.16 1.43 7.33
CA GLN A 17 -0.95 1.80 8.07
C GLN A 17 -0.06 2.75 7.28
N ALA A 18 0.28 2.40 6.03
CA ALA A 18 1.09 3.25 5.17
C ALA A 18 0.41 4.59 4.88
N ARG A 19 -0.89 4.59 4.60
CA ARG A 19 -1.66 5.82 4.36
C ARG A 19 -1.60 6.77 5.54
N LEU A 20 -1.82 6.26 6.75
CA LEU A 20 -1.76 7.07 7.96
C LEU A 20 -0.32 7.51 8.27
N GLY A 21 0.68 6.66 8.05
CA GLY A 21 2.10 7.00 8.21
C GLY A 21 2.56 8.11 7.26
N LYS A 22 2.01 8.18 6.04
CA LYS A 22 2.25 9.25 5.08
C LYS A 22 1.39 10.50 5.31
N GLY A 23 0.45 10.46 6.25
CA GLY A 23 -0.46 11.57 6.57
C GLY A 23 -1.60 11.78 5.55
N PHE A 24 -1.88 10.80 4.69
CA PHE A 24 -2.94 10.94 3.70
C PHE A 24 -4.34 10.69 4.26
N SER A 25 -5.31 11.49 3.82
CA SER A 25 -6.72 11.11 3.86
C SER A 25 -7.00 10.03 2.82
N GLN A 26 -8.11 9.29 2.94
CA GLN A 26 -8.52 8.31 1.92
C GLN A 26 -8.67 8.98 0.53
N LYS A 27 -9.28 10.18 0.49
CA LYS A 27 -9.39 10.98 -0.74
C LYS A 27 -8.00 11.35 -1.27
N GLY A 28 -7.11 11.83 -0.41
CA GLY A 28 -5.76 12.25 -0.77
C GLY A 28 -4.93 11.12 -1.38
N LEU A 29 -4.92 9.95 -0.76
CA LEU A 29 -4.27 8.77 -1.33
C LEU A 29 -4.87 8.38 -2.68
N GLY A 30 -6.20 8.37 -2.78
CA GLY A 30 -6.85 7.98 -4.03
C GLY A 30 -6.46 8.89 -5.19
N ILE A 31 -6.48 10.21 -4.98
CA ILE A 31 -6.05 11.19 -5.99
C ILE A 31 -4.58 11.01 -6.33
N ALA A 32 -3.70 10.86 -5.33
CA ALA A 32 -2.27 10.64 -5.54
C ALA A 32 -1.96 9.36 -6.33
N ALA A 33 -2.81 8.33 -6.20
CA ALA A 33 -2.72 7.09 -6.96
C ALA A 33 -3.42 7.14 -8.33
N GLY A 34 -3.89 8.32 -8.77
CA GLY A 34 -4.53 8.50 -10.09
C GLY A 34 -6.00 8.09 -10.13
N ILE A 35 -6.67 7.95 -8.99
CA ILE A 35 -8.11 7.70 -8.93
C ILE A 35 -8.86 9.04 -9.04
N GLU A 36 -9.84 9.10 -9.95
CA GLU A 36 -10.76 10.21 -10.13
C GLU A 36 -11.31 10.74 -8.79
N GLU A 37 -11.23 12.06 -8.59
CA GLU A 37 -11.46 12.75 -7.32
C GLU A 37 -12.80 12.37 -6.67
N PHE A 38 -13.88 12.34 -7.45
CA PHE A 38 -15.22 12.01 -6.99
C PHE A 38 -15.36 10.57 -6.48
N SER A 39 -14.46 9.66 -6.90
CA SER A 39 -14.48 8.26 -6.50
C SER A 39 -13.34 7.87 -5.56
N ALA A 40 -12.34 8.73 -5.36
CA ALA A 40 -11.11 8.47 -4.63
C ALA A 40 -11.36 7.95 -3.20
N SER A 41 -12.09 8.72 -2.38
CA SER A 41 -12.33 8.33 -0.98
C SER A 41 -13.07 7.01 -0.85
N ALA A 42 -14.14 6.83 -1.64
CA ALA A 42 -14.96 5.62 -1.59
C ALA A 42 -14.18 4.38 -2.05
N ARG A 43 -13.30 4.53 -3.06
CA ARG A 43 -12.48 3.43 -3.57
C ARG A 43 -11.42 2.99 -2.56
N ILE A 44 -10.69 3.93 -1.97
CA ILE A 44 -9.72 3.63 -0.90
C ILE A 44 -10.41 3.01 0.31
N ASN A 45 -11.56 3.54 0.74
CA ASN A 45 -12.30 2.96 1.85
C ASN A 45 -12.68 1.49 1.59
N ARG A 46 -13.15 1.17 0.38
CA ARG A 46 -13.50 -0.20 -0.02
C ARG A 46 -12.31 -1.16 0.02
N TYR A 47 -11.11 -0.66 -0.28
CA TYR A 47 -9.87 -1.42 -0.12
C TYR A 47 -9.52 -1.60 1.35
N GLU A 48 -9.58 -0.56 2.18
CA GLU A 48 -9.22 -0.66 3.61
C GLU A 48 -10.15 -1.54 4.44
N VAL A 49 -11.43 -1.65 4.06
CA VAL A 49 -12.41 -2.50 4.74
C VAL A 49 -12.57 -3.88 4.10
N GLY A 50 -11.76 -4.20 3.09
CA GLY A 50 -11.77 -5.52 2.44
C GLY A 50 -13.01 -5.81 1.58
N LYS A 51 -13.78 -4.78 1.17
CA LYS A 51 -14.93 -4.98 0.28
C LYS A 51 -14.51 -5.28 -1.15
N HIS A 52 -13.36 -4.74 -1.58
CA HIS A 52 -12.77 -5.02 -2.89
C HIS A 52 -11.27 -5.24 -2.76
N GLN A 53 -10.73 -5.98 -3.71
CA GLN A 53 -9.30 -6.17 -3.89
C GLN A 53 -8.82 -5.25 -5.03
N PRO A 54 -7.66 -4.57 -4.89
CA PRO A 54 -7.04 -3.92 -6.03
C PRO A 54 -6.51 -4.98 -7.02
N ASP A 55 -6.44 -4.62 -8.30
CA ASP A 55 -5.59 -5.36 -9.23
C ASP A 55 -4.11 -5.02 -8.99
N LEU A 56 -3.20 -5.72 -9.67
CA LEU A 56 -1.76 -5.52 -9.51
C LEU A 56 -1.32 -4.10 -9.89
N LEU A 57 -1.93 -3.52 -10.92
CA LEU A 57 -1.63 -2.16 -11.35
C LEU A 57 -2.02 -1.13 -10.28
N THR A 58 -3.23 -1.23 -9.74
CA THR A 58 -3.71 -0.37 -8.66
C THR A 58 -2.84 -0.53 -7.41
N LEU A 59 -2.45 -1.75 -7.07
CA LEU A 59 -1.55 -2.01 -5.94
C LEU A 59 -0.20 -1.30 -6.14
N GLN A 60 0.38 -1.36 -7.33
CA GLN A 60 1.62 -0.65 -7.66
C GLN A 60 1.46 0.88 -7.60
N LEU A 61 0.35 1.42 -8.12
CA LEU A 61 0.06 2.86 -8.08
C LEU A 61 -0.11 3.37 -6.65
N LEU A 62 -0.78 2.59 -5.79
CA LEU A 62 -0.92 2.91 -4.36
C LEU A 62 0.44 2.92 -3.66
N ALA A 63 1.26 1.89 -3.88
CA ALA A 63 2.61 1.81 -3.32
C ALA A 63 3.49 2.98 -3.75
N LYS A 64 3.45 3.34 -5.05
CA LYS A 64 4.17 4.50 -5.59
C LYS A 64 3.71 5.80 -4.95
N ALA A 65 2.39 6.02 -4.82
CA ALA A 65 1.84 7.20 -4.17
C ALA A 65 2.23 7.30 -2.68
N LEU A 66 2.39 6.15 -2.01
CA LEU A 66 2.82 6.05 -0.62
C LEU A 66 4.33 6.14 -0.44
N GLU A 67 5.11 6.11 -1.53
CA GLU A 67 6.58 6.03 -1.54
C GLU A 67 7.10 4.85 -0.70
N ILE A 68 6.53 3.66 -0.94
CA ILE A 68 6.94 2.40 -0.31
C ILE A 68 7.10 1.30 -1.36
N PRO A 69 7.94 0.27 -1.11
CA PRO A 69 7.96 -0.92 -1.95
C PRO A 69 6.61 -1.63 -1.95
N ALA A 70 6.12 -2.06 -3.12
CA ALA A 70 4.83 -2.73 -3.26
C ALA A 70 4.69 -4.00 -2.38
N ALA A 71 5.80 -4.68 -2.11
CA ALA A 71 5.86 -5.84 -1.23
C ALA A 71 5.39 -5.54 0.21
N TYR A 72 5.55 -4.30 0.69
CA TYR A 72 5.08 -3.89 2.02
C TYR A 72 3.57 -4.13 2.19
N LEU A 73 2.80 -3.89 1.11
CA LEU A 73 1.35 -4.05 1.12
C LEU A 73 0.91 -5.52 1.29
N LEU A 74 1.81 -6.48 1.14
CA LEU A 74 1.52 -7.92 1.25
C LEU A 74 2.31 -8.60 2.39
N ALA A 75 3.06 -7.83 3.17
CA ALA A 75 3.88 -8.37 4.26
C ALA A 75 3.03 -8.62 5.51
N GLU A 76 2.68 -9.88 5.77
CA GLU A 76 1.88 -10.24 6.94
C GLU A 76 2.62 -9.94 8.25
N ASP A 77 3.88 -10.35 8.36
CA ASP A 77 4.71 -10.13 9.54
C ASP A 77 5.19 -8.67 9.65
N ASP A 78 5.13 -8.11 10.86
CA ASP A 78 5.50 -6.70 11.11
C ASP A 78 7.01 -6.48 11.01
N GLN A 79 7.85 -7.44 11.43
CA GLN A 79 9.30 -7.32 11.30
C GLN A 79 9.71 -7.36 9.82
N LEU A 80 9.12 -8.26 9.04
CA LEU A 80 9.33 -8.31 7.59
C LEU A 80 8.89 -7.01 6.91
N ALA A 81 7.74 -6.46 7.29
CA ALA A 81 7.27 -5.19 6.74
C ALA A 81 8.25 -4.03 7.03
N GLU A 82 8.80 -3.96 8.24
CA GLU A 82 9.86 -2.99 8.57
C GLU A 82 11.14 -3.21 7.78
N MET A 83 11.55 -4.47 7.60
CA MET A 83 12.74 -4.80 6.79
C MET A 83 12.55 -4.36 5.34
N ILE A 84 11.36 -4.58 4.76
CA ILE A 84 11.03 -4.13 3.40
C ILE A 84 11.16 -2.62 3.28
N LEU A 85 10.65 -1.84 4.24
CA LEU A 85 10.76 -0.37 4.22
C LEU A 85 12.21 0.13 4.34
N ARG A 86 13.09 -0.64 4.98
CA ARG A 86 14.51 -0.31 5.13
C ARG A 86 15.38 -0.87 3.99
N PHE A 87 14.80 -1.65 3.08
CA PHE A 87 15.56 -2.24 2.00
C PHE A 87 15.97 -1.14 1.01
N PRO A 88 17.27 -1.00 0.70
CA PRO A 88 17.73 0.05 -0.18
C PRO A 88 17.18 -0.15 -1.59
N ASP A 89 16.66 0.92 -2.19
CA ASP A 89 16.36 0.96 -3.61
C ASP A 89 17.70 0.98 -4.38
N GLU A 90 18.14 -0.20 -4.83
CA GLU A 90 19.36 -0.35 -5.65
C GLU A 90 19.32 0.47 -6.96
N GLU A 91 18.14 0.94 -7.40
CA GLU A 91 18.00 1.77 -8.62
C GLU A 91 18.67 3.15 -8.53
N ASN A 92 19.08 3.63 -7.34
CA ASN A 92 19.81 4.91 -7.18
C ASN A 92 21.32 4.76 -6.86
N SER A 93 21.85 3.54 -6.81
CA SER A 93 23.28 3.29 -6.53
C SER A 93 24.21 3.65 -7.69
N ASN A 94 23.70 3.67 -8.94
CA ASN A 94 24.49 3.95 -10.15
C ASN A 94 24.44 5.43 -10.60
N ALA A 95 23.93 6.33 -9.76
CA ALA A 95 23.83 7.76 -10.06
C ALA A 95 24.70 8.66 -9.14
N ARG A 96 25.69 8.09 -8.44
CA ARG A 96 26.65 8.85 -7.63
C ARG A 96 28.08 8.49 -7.97
#